data_AF-A0A814WB55-F1
#
_entry.id   AF-A0A814WB55-F1
#
_cell.length_a   1.000
_cell.length_b   1.000
_cell.length_c   1.000
_cell.angle_alpha   90.00
_cell.angle_beta   90.00
_cell.angle_gamma   90.00
#
_symmetry.space_group_name_H-M   'P 1'
#
loop_
_entity.id
_entity.type
_entity.pdbx_description
1 polymer ?
#
loop_
_entity_poly.entity_id
_entity_poly.type
_entity_poly.pdbx_seq_one_letter_code
_entity_poly.pdbx_strand_id
1 'polypeptide(L)'
;MATFMPTEDDCQRVTKFGHQTNEFIFVVDCSGSMKDESKIELARQAILLFLKSLPMNCHFNIIRFGSGYAALFNDISVIYNEENARKAETLIKTMQANLGGTEL
;
A
#
# COMPACT_ATOMS: atom_id res chain seq x y z
N MET A 1 -16.69 -19.00 4.42
CA MET A 1 -15.34 -18.49 4.10
C MET A 1 -15.46 -16.98 4.09
N ALA A 2 -14.86 -16.27 5.05
CA ALA A 2 -14.98 -14.81 5.10
C ALA A 2 -14.06 -14.21 4.03
N THR A 3 -14.66 -13.59 3.02
CA THR A 3 -13.93 -12.89 1.96
C THR A 3 -13.70 -11.46 2.42
N PHE A 4 -12.42 -11.10 2.59
CA PHE A 4 -11.98 -9.74 2.90
C PHE A 4 -11.96 -8.82 1.67
N MET A 5 -12.52 -9.27 0.54
CA MET A 5 -12.67 -8.42 -0.64
C MET A 5 -14.06 -7.77 -0.61
N PRO A 6 -14.13 -6.43 -0.54
CA PRO A 6 -15.40 -5.71 -0.50
C PRO A 6 -16.16 -5.90 -1.80
N THR A 7 -17.49 -6.00 -1.69
CA THR A 7 -18.39 -6.17 -2.84
C THR A 7 -18.89 -4.82 -3.34
N GLU A 8 -19.52 -4.80 -4.52
CA GLU A 8 -20.08 -3.58 -5.12
C GLU A 8 -21.14 -2.91 -4.22
N ASP A 9 -21.84 -3.68 -3.38
CA ASP A 9 -22.81 -3.16 -2.41
C ASP A 9 -22.17 -2.35 -1.27
N ASP A 10 -20.95 -2.70 -0.85
CA ASP A 10 -20.23 -1.97 0.21
C ASP A 10 -19.78 -0.58 -0.28
N CYS A 11 -19.50 -0.43 -1.58
CA CYS A 11 -19.15 0.85 -2.20
C CYS A 11 -20.30 1.87 -2.15
N GLN A 12 -21.55 1.41 -2.23
CA GLN A 12 -22.70 2.30 -2.37
C GLN A 12 -23.10 3.00 -1.06
N ARG A 13 -22.84 2.38 0.11
CA ARG A 13 -23.23 2.93 1.42
C ARG A 13 -22.44 4.16 1.87
N VAL A 14 -21.23 4.37 1.32
CA VAL A 14 -20.32 5.46 1.73
C VAL A 14 -20.77 6.84 1.19
N THR A 15 -21.67 6.88 0.20
CA THR A 15 -21.99 8.10 -0.58
C THR A 15 -22.92 9.11 0.09
N LYS A 16 -23.41 8.88 1.33
CA LYS A 16 -24.48 9.71 1.93
C LYS A 16 -24.05 10.90 2.79
N PHE A 17 -22.75 11.13 3.00
CA PHE A 17 -22.24 12.34 3.67
C PHE A 17 -20.99 12.84 2.92
N GLY A 18 -20.78 14.15 2.88
CA GLY A 18 -19.85 14.86 1.98
C GLY A 18 -18.52 14.15 1.66
N HIS A 19 -18.13 14.21 0.38
CA HIS A 19 -17.04 13.48 -0.25
C HIS A 19 -15.67 13.84 0.33
N GLN A 20 -15.33 13.31 1.51
CA GLN A 20 -13.96 13.26 2.01
C GLN A 20 -13.31 12.01 1.42
N THR A 21 -12.59 12.17 0.32
CA THR A 21 -11.74 11.10 -0.21
C THR A 21 -10.51 11.00 0.67
N ASN A 22 -10.49 10.00 1.56
CA ASN A 22 -9.30 9.73 2.37
C ASN A 22 -8.14 9.34 1.44
N GLU A 23 -6.94 9.83 1.72
CA GLU A 23 -5.72 9.49 0.99
C GLU A 23 -4.70 8.86 1.93
N PHE A 24 -4.16 7.70 1.53
CA PHE A 24 -3.24 6.90 2.33
C PHE A 24 -1.93 6.68 1.59
N ILE A 25 -0.84 7.25 2.09
CA ILE A 25 0.50 7.04 1.52
C ILE A 25 1.30 6.16 2.48
N PHE A 26 1.62 4.94 2.04
CA PHE A 26 2.47 4.03 2.79
C PHE A 26 3.92 4.28 2.43
N VAL A 27 4.71 4.77 3.39
CA VAL A 27 6.14 4.98 3.23
C VAL A 27 6.89 3.84 3.90
N VAL A 28 7.70 3.11 3.15
CA VAL A 28 8.27 1.82 3.53
C VAL A 28 9.78 1.84 3.44
N ASP A 29 10.45 1.56 4.55
CA ASP A 29 11.91 1.43 4.57
C ASP A 29 12.33 0.12 3.88
N CYS A 30 13.15 0.24 2.84
CA CYS A 30 13.77 -0.85 2.08
C CYS A 30 15.31 -0.69 2.04
N SER A 31 15.88 -0.01 3.04
CA SER A 31 17.31 0.18 3.26
C SER A 31 18.02 -1.10 3.70
N GLY A 32 19.35 -1.03 3.75
CA GLY A 32 20.22 -2.12 4.17
C GLY A 32 19.95 -2.62 5.59
N SER A 33 19.37 -1.79 6.46
CA SER A 33 18.98 -2.19 7.83
C SER A 33 17.83 -3.20 7.87
N MET A 34 17.04 -3.23 6.78
CA MET A 34 15.92 -4.12 6.56
C MET A 34 16.33 -5.42 5.81
N LYS A 35 17.62 -5.62 5.50
CA LYS A 35 18.12 -6.84 4.82
C LYS A 35 17.89 -8.14 5.57
N ASP A 36 17.67 -8.06 6.88
CA ASP A 36 17.18 -9.21 7.63
C ASP A 36 15.81 -9.62 7.08
N GLU A 37 15.73 -10.82 6.50
CA GLU A 37 14.50 -11.31 5.84
C GLU A 37 13.30 -11.25 6.78
N SER A 38 13.50 -11.45 8.10
CA SER A 38 12.42 -11.36 9.08
C SER A 38 11.82 -9.95 9.16
N LYS A 39 12.63 -8.89 9.02
CA LYS A 39 12.18 -7.50 9.09
C LYS A 39 11.42 -7.07 7.85
N ILE A 40 11.98 -7.35 6.67
CA ILE A 40 11.31 -7.00 5.41
C ILE A 40 10.03 -7.82 5.24
N GLU A 41 10.02 -9.08 5.66
CA GLU A 41 8.82 -9.92 5.62
C GLU A 41 7.72 -9.40 6.55
N LEU A 42 8.06 -8.99 7.78
CA LEU A 42 7.10 -8.34 8.68
C LEU A 42 6.55 -7.04 8.09
N ALA A 43 7.40 -6.23 7.43
CA ALA A 43 6.95 -5.02 6.75
C ALA A 43 5.98 -5.35 5.59
N ARG A 44 6.27 -6.37 4.76
CA ARG A 44 5.37 -6.84 3.70
C ARG A 44 4.01 -7.24 4.28
N GLN A 45 4.02 -8.04 5.34
CA GLN A 45 2.78 -8.51 5.99
C GLN A 45 1.97 -7.34 6.56
N ALA A 46 2.62 -6.39 7.23
CA ALA A 46 1.97 -5.21 7.77
C ALA A 46 1.32 -4.37 6.67
N ILE A 47 2.04 -4.06 5.60
CA ILE A 47 1.51 -3.25 4.49
C ILE A 47 0.39 -4.00 3.77
N LEU A 48 0.52 -5.31 3.58
CA LEU A 48 -0.55 -6.13 2.99
C LEU A 48 -1.82 -6.08 3.85
N LEU A 49 -1.68 -6.15 5.17
CA LEU A 49 -2.80 -6.01 6.10
C LEU A 49 -3.44 -4.63 5.99
N PHE A 50 -2.65 -3.56 5.97
CA PHE A 50 -3.18 -2.20 5.84
C PHE A 50 -3.86 -1.96 4.49
N LEU A 51 -3.26 -2.42 3.40
CA LEU A 51 -3.84 -2.33 2.05
C LEU A 51 -5.22 -3.02 1.97
N LYS A 52 -5.38 -4.17 2.63
CA LYS A 52 -6.65 -4.90 2.71
C LYS A 52 -7.66 -4.29 3.68
N SER A 53 -7.21 -3.39 4.55
CA SER A 53 -8.05 -2.70 5.53
C SER A 53 -8.49 -1.32 5.07
N LEU A 54 -8.06 -0.87 3.87
CA LEU A 54 -8.43 0.44 3.34
C LEU A 54 -9.94 0.53 3.07
N PRO A 55 -10.56 1.68 3.37
CA PRO A 55 -11.97 1.90 3.05
C PRO A 55 -12.16 2.02 1.54
N MET A 56 -13.32 1.59 1.05
CA MET A 56 -13.69 1.77 -0.36
C MET A 56 -13.77 3.25 -0.74
N ASN A 57 -13.41 3.56 -1.99
CA ASN A 57 -13.36 4.92 -2.54
C ASN A 57 -12.33 5.86 -1.88
N CYS A 58 -11.23 5.32 -1.36
CA CYS A 58 -10.07 6.11 -0.95
C CYS A 58 -9.01 6.19 -2.07
N HIS A 59 -8.03 7.06 -1.89
CA HIS A 59 -6.80 7.09 -2.70
C HIS A 59 -5.65 6.47 -1.92
N PHE A 60 -4.69 5.88 -2.62
CA PHE A 60 -3.51 5.34 -1.98
C PHE A 60 -2.28 5.34 -2.89
N ASN A 61 -1.10 5.29 -2.27
CA ASN A 61 0.16 4.99 -2.94
C ASN A 61 1.12 4.28 -1.96
N ILE A 62 2.09 3.55 -2.51
CA ILE A 62 3.16 2.90 -1.74
C ILE A 62 4.48 3.47 -2.23
N ILE A 63 5.25 4.06 -1.33
CA ILE A 63 6.57 4.63 -1.58
C ILE A 63 7.59 3.83 -0.80
N ARG A 64 8.53 3.20 -1.49
CA ARG A 64 9.67 2.52 -0.87
C ARG A 64 10.87 3.47 -0.85
N PHE A 65 11.59 3.53 0.25
CA PHE A 65 12.77 4.40 0.38
C PHE A 65 13.99 3.67 0.96
N GLY A 66 15.16 4.27 0.72
CA GLY A 66 16.49 3.83 1.17
C GLY A 66 17.49 4.97 0.91
N SER A 67 18.49 4.75 0.06
CA SER A 67 19.33 5.82 -0.51
C SER A 67 18.64 6.58 -1.63
N GLY A 68 17.60 5.98 -2.22
CA GLY A 68 16.68 6.62 -3.15
C GLY A 68 15.25 6.20 -2.82
N TYR A 69 14.29 6.57 -3.66
CA TYR A 69 12.90 6.19 -3.47
C TYR A 69 12.26 5.68 -4.77
N ALA A 70 11.22 4.87 -4.61
CA ALA A 70 10.41 4.36 -5.71
C ALA A 70 8.93 4.30 -5.28
N ALA A 71 8.09 5.04 -5.98
CA ALA A 71 6.64 4.97 -5.81
C ALA A 71 6.03 3.86 -6.69
N LEU A 72 4.94 3.26 -6.22
CA LEU A 72 4.15 2.30 -7.01
C LEU A 72 3.50 3.00 -8.21
N PHE A 73 2.97 4.19 -7.98
CA PHE A 73 2.35 5.02 -9.00
C PHE A 73 3.08 6.35 -9.14
N ASN A 74 3.17 6.86 -10.37
CA ASN A 74 3.74 8.18 -10.65
C ASN A 74 2.86 9.29 -10.10
N ASP A 75 1.54 9.12 -10.18
CA ASP A 75 0.58 10.00 -9.54
C ASP A 75 0.50 9.68 -8.05
N ILE A 76 0.52 10.73 -7.21
CA ILE A 76 0.42 10.58 -5.75
C ILE A 76 -0.97 10.07 -5.36
N SER A 77 -2.00 10.49 -6.11
CA SER A 77 -3.40 10.20 -5.82
C SER A 77 -3.97 9.19 -6.80
N VAL A 78 -4.02 7.92 -6.40
CA VAL A 78 -4.58 6.83 -7.21
C VAL A 78 -5.70 6.14 -6.46
N ILE A 79 -6.86 5.97 -7.12
CA ILE A 79 -8.05 5.35 -6.52
C ILE A 79 -7.75 3.90 -6.11
N TYR A 80 -8.17 3.56 -4.89
CA TYR A 80 -8.22 2.18 -4.42
C TYR A 80 -9.34 1.42 -5.13
N ASN A 81 -8.95 0.62 -6.12
CA ASN A 81 -9.79 -0.30 -6.87
C ASN A 81 -9.07 -1.65 -7.01
N GLU A 82 -9.78 -2.65 -7.55
CA GLU A 82 -9.23 -4.01 -7.65
C GLU A 82 -7.94 -4.09 -8.48
N GLU A 83 -7.86 -3.36 -9.60
CA GLU A 83 -6.69 -3.36 -10.47
C GLU A 83 -5.45 -2.79 -9.76
N ASN A 84 -5.61 -1.63 -9.12
CA ASN A 84 -4.55 -0.95 -8.40
C ASN A 84 -4.15 -1.71 -7.13
N ALA A 85 -5.12 -2.33 -6.44
CA ALA A 85 -4.85 -3.22 -5.32
C ALA A 85 -4.01 -4.43 -5.74
N ARG A 86 -4.29 -5.07 -6.88
CA ARG A 86 -3.45 -6.19 -7.38
C ARG A 86 -2.03 -5.74 -7.73
N LYS A 87 -1.86 -4.56 -8.32
CA LYS A 87 -0.53 -3.96 -8.57
C LYS A 87 0.24 -3.78 -7.26
N ALA A 88 -0.44 -3.25 -6.24
CA ALA A 88 0.11 -3.06 -4.91
C ALA A 88 0.47 -4.39 -4.23
N GLU A 89 -0.39 -5.40 -4.29
CA GLU A 89 -0.08 -6.73 -3.74
C GLU A 89 1.13 -7.37 -4.41
N THR A 90 1.27 -7.20 -5.73
CA THR A 90 2.42 -7.71 -6.49
C THR A 90 3.71 -7.01 -6.06
N LEU A 91 3.67 -5.68 -5.90
CA LEU A 91 4.80 -4.92 -5.36
C LEU A 91 5.15 -5.40 -3.95
N ILE A 92 4.17 -5.53 -3.06
CA ILE A 92 4.40 -5.94 -1.67
C ILE A 92 5.06 -7.32 -1.62
N LYS A 93 4.58 -8.30 -2.39
CA LYS A 93 5.14 -9.66 -2.43
C LYS A 93 6.58 -9.71 -2.96
N THR A 94 6.94 -8.79 -3.85
CA THR A 94 8.27 -8.75 -4.49
C THR A 94 9.25 -7.76 -3.86
N MET A 95 8.77 -6.96 -2.90
CA MET A 95 9.53 -5.93 -2.20
C MET A 95 10.73 -6.53 -1.48
N GLN A 96 11.90 -5.91 -1.57
CA GLN A 96 13.12 -6.35 -0.89
C GLN A 96 13.88 -5.15 -0.35
N ALA A 97 14.76 -5.38 0.63
CA ALA A 97 15.64 -4.38 1.21
C ALA A 97 16.85 -4.07 0.30
N ASN A 98 16.57 -3.65 -0.94
CA ASN A 98 17.55 -3.46 -2.00
C ASN A 98 17.76 -1.99 -2.42
N LEU A 99 17.26 -1.02 -1.65
CA LEU A 99 17.37 0.40 -1.97
C LEU A 99 18.61 1.11 -1.38
N GLY A 100 19.65 0.38 -0.98
CA GLY A 100 20.90 0.97 -0.49
C GLY A 100 20.89 1.25 1.02
N GLY A 101 21.52 2.32 1.49
CA GLY A 101 21.50 2.78 2.88
C GLY A 101 20.18 3.45 3.26
N THR A 102 20.16 4.17 4.39
CA THR A 102 19.04 5.05 4.78
C THR A 102 19.57 6.48 4.76
N GLU A 103 19.09 7.30 3.82
CA GLU A 103 19.31 8.75 3.86
C GLU A 103 17.93 9.39 4.01
N LEU A 104 17.53 9.63 5.27
CA LEU A 104 16.27 10.29 5.65
C LEU A 104 16.48 11.79 5.85
#